data_AF-W7T1I9-F1
#
_entry.id   AF-W7T1I9-F1
#
_cell.length_a   1.000
_cell.length_b   1.000
_cell.length_c   1.000
_cell.angle_alpha   90.00
_cell.angle_beta   90.00
_cell.angle_gamma   90.00
#
_symmetry.space_group_name_H-M   'P 1'
#
loop_
_entity.id
_entity.type
_entity.pdbx_description
1 polymer ?
#
loop_
_entity_poly.entity_id
_entity_poly.type
_entity_poly.pdbx_seq_one_letter_code
_entity_poly.pdbx_strand_id
1 'polypeptide(L)'
;MDTQTVTALVETVEKSRARAAEDPSRLSELADALTRLGVAYNNQGEFPDAVATIEEAADTWRRVGSAKDLAASLATLSGYYAAIGLDDEAAAAAEESAELTQPGRE
;
A
#
# COMPACT_ATOMS: atom_id res chain seq x y z
N MET A 1 -14.39 3.63 -15.32
CA MET A 1 -13.98 2.40 -14.60
C MET A 1 -15.11 2.05 -13.67
N ASP A 2 -15.61 0.82 -13.75
CA ASP A 2 -16.83 0.39 -13.09
C ASP A 2 -16.59 0.14 -11.60
N THR A 3 -17.44 0.72 -10.74
CA THR A 3 -17.44 0.54 -9.27
C THR A 3 -17.42 -0.92 -8.83
N GLN A 4 -17.90 -1.83 -9.68
CA GLN A 4 -17.81 -3.29 -9.48
C GLN A 4 -16.36 -3.79 -9.30
N THR A 5 -15.37 -3.12 -9.89
CA THR A 5 -13.96 -3.53 -9.79
C THR A 5 -13.42 -3.31 -8.37
N VAL A 6 -13.77 -2.18 -7.76
CA VAL A 6 -13.36 -1.86 -6.39
C VAL A 6 -14.05 -2.77 -5.39
N THR A 7 -15.35 -3.01 -5.54
CA THR A 7 -16.08 -3.95 -4.67
C THR A 7 -15.46 -5.35 -4.70
N ALA A 8 -15.15 -5.88 -5.89
CA ALA A 8 -14.50 -7.19 -6.00
C ALA A 8 -13.11 -7.24 -5.34
N LEU A 9 -12.36 -6.14 -5.41
CA LEU A 9 -11.06 -6.02 -4.74
C LEU A 9 -11.21 -5.95 -3.21
N VAL A 10 -12.19 -5.22 -2.69
CA VAL A 10 -12.50 -5.17 -1.25
C VAL A 10 -12.82 -6.57 -0.73
N GLU A 11 -13.70 -7.31 -1.39
CA GLU A 11 -14.03 -8.70 -1.00
C GLU A 11 -12.80 -9.62 -1.03
N THR A 12 -11.91 -9.40 -2.01
CA THR A 12 -10.65 -10.15 -2.13
C THR A 12 -9.69 -9.83 -0.99
N VAL A 13 -9.57 -8.55 -0.60
CA VAL A 13 -8.77 -8.10 0.54
C VAL A 13 -9.28 -8.72 1.83
N GLU A 14 -10.59 -8.65 2.10
CA GLU A 14 -11.18 -9.22 3.32
C GLU A 14 -10.93 -10.73 3.43
N LYS A 15 -11.11 -11.46 2.32
CA LYS A 15 -10.84 -12.90 2.27
C LYS A 15 -9.37 -13.21 2.48
N SER A 16 -8.47 -12.40 1.91
CA SER A 16 -7.03 -12.56 2.07
C SER A 16 -6.60 -12.22 3.50
N ARG A 17 -7.24 -11.24 4.15
CA ARG A 17 -7.00 -10.85 5.54
C ARG A 17 -7.37 -11.95 6.52
N ALA A 18 -8.52 -12.59 6.32
CA ALA A 18 -8.93 -13.74 7.12
C ALA A 18 -7.91 -14.87 7.02
N ARG A 19 -7.46 -15.19 5.80
CA ARG A 19 -6.44 -16.23 5.57
C ARG A 19 -5.07 -15.86 6.13
N ALA A 20 -4.68 -14.59 6.04
CA ALA A 20 -3.42 -14.10 6.57
C ALA A 20 -3.38 -14.07 8.10
N ALA A 21 -4.54 -14.01 8.76
CA ALA A 21 -4.66 -14.18 10.20
C ALA A 21 -4.44 -15.64 10.63
N GLU A 22 -4.82 -16.61 9.79
CA GLU A 22 -4.57 -18.03 10.02
C GLU A 22 -3.14 -18.42 9.64
N ASP A 23 -2.62 -17.85 8.55
CA ASP A 23 -1.32 -18.19 7.98
C ASP A 23 -0.54 -16.91 7.58
N PRO A 24 0.54 -16.57 8.30
CA PRO A 24 1.30 -15.35 8.04
C PRO A 24 2.06 -15.37 6.70
N SER A 25 2.21 -16.53 6.04
CA SER A 25 2.81 -16.56 4.69
C SER A 25 1.93 -15.87 3.64
N ARG A 26 0.62 -15.72 3.93
CA ARG A 26 -0.35 -15.05 3.05
C ARG A 26 -0.46 -13.54 3.25
N LEU A 27 0.29 -12.98 4.18
CA LEU A 27 0.38 -11.53 4.33
C LEU A 27 0.86 -10.86 3.04
N SER A 28 1.75 -11.51 2.28
CA SER A 28 2.19 -11.01 0.97
C SER A 28 1.04 -10.94 -0.05
N GLU A 29 0.15 -11.94 -0.07
CA GLU A 29 -1.04 -11.92 -0.94
C GLU A 29 -2.03 -10.82 -0.54
N LEU A 30 -2.21 -10.61 0.77
CA LEU A 30 -3.02 -9.51 1.30
C LEU A 30 -2.48 -8.14 0.87
N ALA A 31 -1.17 -7.94 0.99
CA ALA A 31 -0.52 -6.68 0.64
C ALA A 31 -0.61 -6.37 -0.86
N ASP A 32 -0.49 -7.38 -1.73
CA ASP A 32 -0.71 -7.23 -3.17
C ASP A 32 -2.16 -6.82 -3.48
N ALA A 33 -3.13 -7.49 -2.85
CA ALA A 33 -4.55 -7.16 -3.01
C ALA A 33 -4.87 -5.73 -2.56
N LEU A 34 -4.32 -5.30 -1.42
CA LEU A 34 -4.45 -3.92 -0.92
C LEU A 34 -3.81 -2.92 -1.89
N THR A 35 -2.63 -3.21 -2.42
CA THR A 35 -1.95 -2.34 -3.39
C THR A 35 -2.83 -2.11 -4.62
N ARG A 36 -3.45 -3.18 -5.15
CA ARG A 36 -4.35 -3.11 -6.30
C ARG A 36 -5.63 -2.33 -6.00
N LEU A 37 -6.17 -2.49 -4.80
CA LEU A 37 -7.34 -1.75 -4.32
C LEU A 37 -7.02 -0.24 -4.20
N GLY A 38 -5.88 0.13 -3.63
CA GLY A 38 -5.45 1.53 -3.53
C GLY A 38 -5.28 2.20 -4.89
N VAL A 39 -4.68 1.50 -5.86
CA VAL A 39 -4.58 1.98 -7.25
C VAL A 39 -5.98 2.18 -7.87
N ALA A 40 -6.91 1.27 -7.60
CA ALA A 40 -8.28 1.40 -8.09
C ALA A 40 -8.99 2.63 -7.48
N TYR A 41 -8.86 2.85 -6.17
CA TYR A 41 -9.38 4.05 -5.51
C TYR A 41 -8.78 5.35 -6.09
N ASN A 42 -7.47 5.39 -6.29
CA ASN A 42 -6.79 6.54 -6.90
C ASN A 42 -7.33 6.82 -8.31
N ASN A 43 -7.57 5.79 -9.11
CA ASN A 43 -8.15 5.93 -10.44
C ASN A 43 -9.61 6.40 -10.42
N GLN A 44 -10.35 6.17 -9.33
CA GLN A 44 -11.68 6.72 -9.11
C GLN A 44 -11.67 8.16 -8.59
N GLY A 45 -10.49 8.71 -8.25
CA GLY A 45 -10.36 10.01 -7.58
C GLY A 45 -10.65 9.96 -6.08
N GLU A 46 -10.81 8.77 -5.50
CA GLU A 46 -10.96 8.55 -4.06
C GLU A 46 -9.58 8.49 -3.40
N PHE A 47 -8.86 9.60 -3.46
CA PHE A 47 -7.49 9.67 -2.94
C PHE A 47 -7.36 9.34 -1.45
N PRO A 48 -8.27 9.77 -0.54
CA PRO A 48 -8.16 9.42 0.88
C PRO A 48 -8.23 7.91 1.12
N ASP A 49 -9.17 7.23 0.48
CA ASP A 49 -9.31 5.77 0.55
C ASP A 49 -8.11 5.05 -0.10
N ALA A 50 -7.59 5.61 -1.20
CA ALA A 50 -6.39 5.10 -1.84
C ALA A 50 -5.18 5.12 -0.91
N VAL A 51 -4.93 6.27 -0.25
CA VAL A 51 -3.85 6.44 0.73
C VAL A 51 -4.00 5.45 1.86
N ALA A 52 -5.15 5.41 2.53
CA ALA A 52 -5.40 4.49 3.65
C ALA A 52 -5.17 3.02 3.26
N THR A 53 -5.59 2.65 2.06
CA THR A 53 -5.41 1.27 1.55
C THR A 53 -3.93 0.93 1.31
N ILE A 54 -3.14 1.85 0.71
CA ILE A 54 -1.70 1.61 0.51
C ILE A 54 -0.93 1.64 1.83
N GLU A 55 -1.36 2.45 2.81
CA GLU A 55 -0.78 2.43 4.16
C GLU A 55 -0.95 1.06 4.84
N GLU A 56 -2.14 0.46 4.75
CA GLU A 56 -2.36 -0.92 5.22
C GLU A 56 -1.48 -1.93 4.47
N ALA A 57 -1.26 -1.73 3.16
CA ALA A 57 -0.37 -2.58 2.37
C ALA A 57 1.09 -2.47 2.85
N ALA A 58 1.55 -1.25 3.12
CA ALA A 58 2.89 -0.98 3.64
C ALA A 58 3.09 -1.62 5.02
N ASP A 59 2.15 -1.45 5.96
CA ASP A 59 2.23 -2.14 7.27
C ASP A 59 2.30 -3.66 7.11
N THR A 60 1.52 -4.21 6.18
CA THR A 60 1.55 -5.64 5.88
C THR A 60 2.91 -6.08 5.34
N TRP A 61 3.52 -5.35 4.41
CA TRP A 61 4.87 -5.64 3.91
C TRP A 61 5.94 -5.51 4.98
N ARG A 62 5.79 -4.55 5.90
CA ARG A 62 6.66 -4.39 7.08
C ARG A 62 6.59 -5.64 7.97
N ARG A 63 5.39 -6.20 8.18
CA ARG A 63 5.19 -7.46 8.94
C ARG A 63 5.73 -8.69 8.21
N VAL A 64 5.66 -8.72 6.89
CA VAL A 64 6.28 -9.77 6.04
C VAL A 64 7.81 -9.69 6.10
N GLY A 65 8.36 -8.52 6.38
CA GLY A 65 9.81 -8.27 6.37
C GLY A 65 10.38 -8.03 4.98
N SER A 66 9.54 -7.65 4.00
CA SER A 66 10.00 -7.35 2.65
C SER A 66 10.27 -5.86 2.48
N ALA A 67 11.52 -5.45 2.71
CA ALA A 67 11.95 -4.04 2.57
C ALA A 67 11.74 -3.50 1.14
N LYS A 68 11.93 -4.35 0.13
CA LYS A 68 11.75 -3.98 -1.28
C LYS A 68 10.30 -3.63 -1.58
N ASP A 69 9.36 -4.48 -1.15
CA ASP A 69 7.93 -4.26 -1.41
C ASP A 69 7.38 -3.12 -0.54
N LEU A 70 7.84 -3.01 0.71
CA LEU A 70 7.53 -1.88 1.58
C LEU A 70 7.97 -0.55 0.95
N ALA A 71 9.19 -0.48 0.43
CA ALA A 71 9.69 0.72 -0.24
C ALA A 71 8.85 1.07 -1.49
N ALA A 72 8.41 0.07 -2.25
CA ALA A 72 7.53 0.29 -3.40
C ALA A 72 6.15 0.84 -2.98
N SER A 73 5.56 0.33 -1.90
CA SER A 73 4.32 0.86 -1.34
C SER A 73 4.47 2.30 -0.85
N LEU A 74 5.57 2.62 -0.15
CA LEU A 74 5.88 3.98 0.32
C LEU A 74 6.11 4.96 -0.84
N ALA A 75 6.80 4.53 -1.90
CA ALA A 75 6.95 5.34 -3.10
C ALA A 75 5.59 5.62 -3.77
N THR A 76 4.68 4.64 -3.75
CA THR A 76 3.31 4.83 -4.24
C THR A 76 2.55 5.84 -3.37
N LEU A 77 2.64 5.74 -2.04
CA LEU A 77 2.07 6.69 -1.09
C LEU A 77 2.58 8.11 -1.32
N SER A 78 3.88 8.29 -1.54
CA SER A 78 4.44 9.62 -1.83
C SER A 78 3.79 10.27 -3.05
N GLY A 79 3.53 9.48 -4.10
CA GLY A 79 2.82 9.96 -5.28
C GLY A 79 1.38 10.35 -4.99
N TYR A 80 0.70 9.61 -4.10
CA TYR A 80 -0.69 9.90 -3.72
C TYR A 80 -0.80 11.12 -2.84
N TYR A 81 0.09 11.27 -1.85
CA TYR A 81 0.19 12.47 -1.02
C TYR A 81 0.46 13.72 -1.85
N ALA A 82 1.40 13.66 -2.79
CA ALA A 82 1.66 14.76 -3.72
C ALA A 82 0.42 15.09 -4.59
N ALA A 83 -0.34 14.08 -5.02
CA ALA A 83 -1.55 14.28 -5.81
C ALA A 83 -2.67 15.01 -5.03
N ILE A 84 -2.72 14.88 -3.71
CA ILE A 84 -3.66 15.59 -2.82
C ILE A 84 -3.09 16.86 -2.20
N GLY A 85 -1.85 17.24 -2.53
CA GLY A 85 -1.20 18.46 -2.03
C GLY A 85 -0.63 18.34 -0.63
N LEU A 86 -0.37 17.11 -0.15
CA LEU A 86 0.32 16.83 1.10
C LEU A 86 1.82 16.62 0.84
N ASP A 87 2.53 17.71 0.57
CA ASP A 87 3.94 17.67 0.18
C ASP A 87 4.87 17.17 1.31
N ASP A 88 4.56 17.51 2.56
CA ASP A 88 5.32 17.08 3.74
C ASP A 88 5.24 15.56 3.92
N GLU A 89 4.04 14.99 3.85
CA GLU A 89 3.81 13.54 3.92
C GLU A 89 4.38 12.82 2.70
N ALA A 90 4.31 13.43 1.52
CA ALA A 90 4.93 12.88 0.32
C ALA A 90 6.45 12.76 0.47
N ALA A 91 7.10 13.81 0.98
CA ALA A 91 8.53 13.81 1.22
C ALA A 91 8.92 12.78 2.29
N ALA A 92 8.17 12.68 3.39
CA ALA A 92 8.41 11.70 4.44
C ALA A 92 8.31 10.26 3.92
N ALA A 93 7.27 9.93 3.15
CA ALA A 93 7.10 8.60 2.57
C ALA A 93 8.20 8.26 1.54
N ALA A 94 8.62 9.24 0.74
CA ALA A 94 9.72 9.05 -0.21
C ALA A 94 11.07 8.86 0.49
N GLU A 95 11.31 9.57 1.60
CA GLU A 95 12.52 9.42 2.43
C GLU A 95 12.58 8.02 3.06
N GLU A 96 11.50 7.56 3.71
CA GLU A 96 11.44 6.22 4.30
C GLU A 96 11.65 5.12 3.24
N SER A 97 11.06 5.27 2.05
CA SER A 97 11.28 4.36 0.92
C SER A 97 12.76 4.30 0.48
N ALA A 98 13.41 5.46 0.40
CA ALA A 98 14.82 5.57 0.05
C ALA A 98 15.72 4.95 1.12
N GLU A 99 15.41 5.14 2.40
CA GLU A 99 16.15 4.52 3.52
C GLU A 99 16.05 2.99 3.48
N LEU A 100 14.87 2.44 3.19
CA LEU A 100 14.68 1.00 3.09
C LEU A 100 15.41 0.36 1.90
N THR A 101 15.60 1.11 0.82
CA THR A 101 16.29 0.65 -0.39
C THR A 101 17.78 0.96 -0.39
N GLN A 102 18.24 1.86 0.47
CA GLN A 102 19.65 2.14 0.73
C GLN A 102 20.09 1.44 2.02
N PRO A 103 20.57 0.17 1.95
CA PRO A 103 21.17 -0.45 3.12
C PRO A 103 22.46 0.32 3.47
N GLY A 104 22.39 1.16 4.51
CA GLY A 104 23.55 1.83 5.09
C GLY A 104 23.83 3.21 4.52
N ARG A 105 23.41 4.24 5.23
CA ARG A 105 24.27 5.41 5.47
C ARG A 105 24.73 5.36 6.92
N GLU A 106 25.69 4.48 7.20
CA GLU A 106 26.54 4.54 8.39
C GLU A 106 27.96 4.93 7.97
#